data_AF-A0A9D2FDW1-F1
#
_entry.id   AF-A0A9D2FDW1-F1
#
_cell.length_a   1.000
_cell.length_b   1.000
_cell.length_c   1.000
_cell.angle_alpha   90.00
_cell.angle_beta   90.00
_cell.angle_gamma   90.00
#
_symmetry.space_group_name_H-M   'P 1'
#
loop_
_entity.id
_entity.type
_entity.pdbx_description
1 polymer ?
#
loop_
_entity_poly.entity_id
_entity_poly.type
_entity_poly.pdbx_seq_one_letter_code
_entity_poly.pdbx_strand_id
1 'polypeptide(L)' 'MKLTLTYLGNDDFDLPVYKDKFGKLWKDIEPNLNAGPVLCTTVGNEFDGEPNIPMHYLKKYADAQVVFRQERVVWN' A
#
# COMPACT_ATOMS: atom_id res chain seq x y z
N MET A 1 5.31 11.67 9.37
CA MET A 1 6.34 10.59 9.46
C MET A 1 6.73 10.14 8.06
N LYS A 2 7.90 9.51 7.84
CA LYS A 2 8.23 8.91 6.53
C LYS A 2 7.87 7.41 6.53
N LEU A 3 6.94 7.01 5.67
CA LEU A 3 6.56 5.61 5.47
C LEU A 3 7.20 5.11 4.16
N THR A 4 8.22 4.27 4.28
CA THR A 4 8.90 3.69 3.12
C THR A 4 8.31 2.34 2.78
N LEU A 5 7.85 2.19 1.53
CA LEU A 5 7.15 1.03 1.02
C LEU A 5 8.03 0.28 0.01
N THR A 6 8.29 -1.00 0.26
CA THR A 6 9.00 -1.88 -0.68
C THR A 6 7.98 -2.75 -1.39
N TYR A 7 8.00 -2.75 -2.72
CA TYR A 7 7.10 -3.58 -3.52
C TYR A 7 7.43 -5.07 -3.31
N LEU A 8 6.40 -5.89 -3.15
CA LEU A 8 6.53 -7.34 -2.96
C LEU A 8 6.04 -8.15 -4.17
N GLY A 9 5.10 -7.61 -4.92
CA GLY A 9 4.38 -8.32 -5.98
C GLY A 9 2.94 -7.82 -6.08
N ASN A 10 2.20 -8.35 -7.04
CA ASN A 10 0.75 -8.18 -7.10
C ASN A 10 0.08 -9.39 -6.45
N ASP A 11 -1.06 -9.15 -5.80
CA ASP A 11 -1.89 -10.23 -5.26
C ASP A 11 -2.68 -10.95 -6.37
N ASP A 12 -3.51 -11.92 -5.99
CA ASP A 12 -4.38 -12.66 -6.91
C ASP A 12 -5.44 -11.80 -7.64
N PHE A 13 -5.62 -10.53 -7.26
CA PHE A 13 -6.48 -9.54 -7.94
C PHE A 13 -5.69 -8.52 -8.77
N ASP A 14 -4.38 -8.75 -8.96
CA ASP A 14 -3.46 -7.87 -9.67
C ASP A 14 -3.29 -6.48 -9.01
N LEU A 15 -3.53 -6.40 -7.68
CA LEU A 15 -3.29 -5.20 -6.88
C LEU A 15 -1.87 -5.21 -6.32
N PRO A 16 -1.09 -4.13 -6.46
CA PRO A 16 0.27 -4.10 -5.97
C PRO A 16 0.32 -4.05 -4.44
N VAL A 17 1.11 -4.96 -3.88
CA VAL A 17 1.34 -5.13 -2.45
C VAL A 17 2.72 -4.61 -2.08
N TYR A 18 2.75 -3.82 -1.02
CA TYR A 18 3.96 -3.22 -0.48
C TYR A 18 4.13 -3.58 1.00
N LYS A 19 5.38 -3.62 1.47
CA LYS A 19 5.74 -3.85 2.86
C LYS A 19 6.49 -2.65 3.43
N ASP A 20 6.10 -2.22 4.62
CA ASP A 20 6.85 -1.22 5.37
C ASP A 20 7.98 -1.83 6.21
N LYS A 21 8.82 -0.97 6.79
CA LYS A 21 9.97 -1.40 7.61
C LYS A 21 9.60 -2.15 8.90
N PHE A 22 8.33 -2.07 9.33
CA PHE A 22 7.82 -2.77 10.51
C PHE A 22 7.13 -4.08 10.14
N GLY A 23 7.11 -4.42 8.85
CA GLY A 23 6.50 -5.64 8.33
C GLY A 23 5.02 -5.56 8.04
N LYS A 24 4.43 -4.36 8.11
CA LYS A 24 3.03 -4.16 7.76
C LYS A 24 2.86 -4.15 6.25
N LEU A 25 1.83 -4.86 5.77
CA LEU A 25 1.44 -4.89 4.38
C LEU A 25 0.44 -3.78 4.06
N TRP A 26 0.63 -3.21 2.88
CA TRP A 26 -0.14 -2.14 2.31
C TRP A 26 -0.46 -2.48 0.87
N LYS A 27 -1.73 -2.39 0.48
CA LYS A 27 -2.22 -2.64 -0.87
C LYS A 27 -2.67 -1.31 -1.46
N ASP A 28 -2.20 -0.96 -2.66
CA ASP A 28 -2.72 0.19 -3.39
C ASP A 28 -3.95 -0.27 -4.17
N ILE A 29 -5.13 0.18 -3.73
CA ILE A 29 -6.42 -0.24 -4.31
C ILE A 29 -6.85 0.61 -5.50
N GLU A 30 -6.17 1.73 -5.75
CA GLU A 30 -6.34 2.55 -6.95
C GLU A 30 -4.98 2.87 -7.58
N PRO A 31 -4.28 1.86 -8.13
CA PRO A 31 -2.96 2.02 -8.74
C PRO A 31 -3.07 2.71 -10.13
N ASN A 32 -3.84 3.79 -10.24
CA ASN A 32 -3.99 4.58 -11.47
C ASN A 32 -2.80 5.53 -11.64
N LEU A 33 -2.19 5.54 -12.83
CA LEU A 33 -1.06 6.41 -13.18
C LEU A 33 -1.36 7.90 -12.97
N ASN A 34 -2.61 8.33 -13.19
CA ASN A 34 -3.03 9.72 -13.10
C ASN A 34 -3.54 10.15 -11.71
N ALA A 35 -3.61 9.21 -10.75
CA ALA A 35 -4.06 9.47 -9.38
C ALA A 35 -2.95 9.18 -8.37
N GLY A 36 -3.08 9.72 -7.15
CA GLY A 36 -2.21 9.35 -6.04
C GLY A 36 -2.51 7.93 -5.52
N PRO A 37 -1.62 7.34 -4.70
CA PRO A 37 -1.85 6.01 -4.12
C PRO A 37 -3.01 6.02 -3.11
N VAL A 38 -3.85 4.99 -3.17
CA VAL A 38 -4.91 4.73 -2.20
C VAL A 38 -4.55 3.47 -1.43
N LEU A 39 -3.85 3.67 -0.31
CA LEU A 39 -3.29 2.58 0.48
C LEU A 39 -4.25 2.04 1.53
N CYS A 40 -4.47 0.73 1.52
CA CYS A 40 -5.19 -0.01 2.54
C CYS A 40 -4.27 -1.00 3.24
N THR A 41 -4.49 -1.27 4.53
CA THR A 41 -3.90 -2.45 5.18
C THR A 41 -4.53 -3.73 4.62
N THR A 42 -3.90 -4.89 4.79
CA THR A 42 -4.53 -6.16 4.42
C THR A 42 -5.16 -6.86 5.65
N VAL A 43 -6.23 -7.64 5.44
CA VAL A 43 -6.77 -8.55 6.47
C VAL A 43 -5.67 -9.55 6.86
N GLY A 44 -5.51 -9.79 8.17
CA GLY A 44 -4.49 -10.72 8.67
C GLY A 44 -3.03 -10.30 8.45
N ASN A 45 -2.77 -9.13 7.82
CA ASN A 45 -1.45 -8.77 7.29
C ASN A 45 -0.92 -9.80 6.29
N GLU A 46 -1.81 -10.42 5.51
CA GLU A 46 -1.53 -11.43 4.50
C GLU A 46 -1.36 -10.78 3.11
N PHE A 47 -0.60 -11.44 2.23
CA PHE A 47 -0.30 -10.94 0.89
C PHE A 47 -1.57 -10.91 0.02
N ASP A 48 -2.27 -12.05 -0.06
CA ASP A 48 -3.54 -12.20 -0.78
C ASP A 48 -4.77 -11.82 0.07
N GLY A 49 -4.54 -11.31 1.29
CA GLY A 49 -5.62 -10.85 2.15
C GLY A 49 -6.33 -9.63 1.57
N GLU A 50 -7.65 -9.59 1.68
CA GLU A 50 -8.50 -8.48 1.22
C GLU A 50 -8.01 -7.12 1.77
N PRO A 51 -8.17 -6.02 1.02
CA PRO A 51 -8.04 -4.68 1.56
C PRO A 51 -8.93 -4.49 2.80
N ASN A 52 -8.37 -3.90 3.86
CA ASN A 52 -9.02 -3.78 5.16
C ASN A 52 -9.27 -2.32 5.56
N ILE A 53 -8.26 -1.63 6.11
CA ILE A 53 -8.43 -0.26 6.63
C ILE A 53 -7.68 0.72 5.73
N PRO A 54 -8.37 1.67 5.06
CA PRO A 54 -7.73 2.78 4.35
C PRO A 54 -6.81 3.60 5.26
N MET A 55 -5.64 3.97 4.74
CA MET A 55 -4.61 4.69 5.50
C MET A 55 -5.13 6.00 6.10
N HIS A 56 -6.01 6.73 5.40
CA HIS A 56 -6.55 8.01 5.85
C HIS A 56 -7.42 7.89 7.11
N TYR A 57 -7.94 6.70 7.45
CA TYR A 57 -8.66 6.47 8.72
C TYR A 57 -7.72 6.17 9.90
N LEU A 58 -6.45 5.85 9.63
CA LEU A 58 -5.48 5.53 10.65
C LEU A 58 -4.78 6.81 11.11
N LYS A 59 -5.21 7.39 12.24
CA LYS A 59 -4.63 8.62 12.83
C LYS A 59 -3.10 8.65 12.88
N LYS A 60 -2.47 7.49 13.10
CA LYS A 60 -1.02 7.32 13.08
C LYS A 60 -0.39 7.82 11.76
N TYR A 61 -1.07 7.67 10.62
CA TYR A 61 -0.54 7.96 9.29
C TYR A 61 -1.13 9.23 8.66
N ALA A 62 -1.89 10.05 9.40
CA ALA A 62 -2.54 11.24 8.87
C ALA A 62 -1.56 12.18 8.13
N ASP A 63 -0.36 12.38 8.68
CA ASP A 63 0.72 13.18 8.09
C ASP A 63 1.89 12.30 7.61
N ALA A 64 1.59 11.10 7.11
CA ALA A 64 2.61 10.23 6.55
C ALA A 64 3.02 10.69 5.15
N GLN A 65 4.31 10.99 4.97
CA GLN A 65 4.91 11.06 3.65
C GLN A 65 5.18 9.64 3.17
N VAL A 66 4.36 9.17 2.23
CA VAL A 66 4.54 7.88 1.57
C VAL A 66 5.68 8.00 0.57
N VAL A 67 6.64 7.08 0.66
CA VAL A 67 7.77 6.98 -0.26
C VAL A 67 7.90 5.54 -0.71
N PHE A 68 7.76 5.31 -2.01
CA PHE A 68 8.05 4.01 -2.62
C PHE A 68 9.58 3.86 -2.76
N ARG A 69 10.12 2.72 -2.33
CA ARG A 69 11.56 2.44 -2.42
C ARG A 69 12.00 2.22 -3.87
N GLN A 70 11.14 1.57 -4.64
CA GLN A 70 11.17 1.52 -6.10
C GLN A 70 10.11 2.48 -6.65
N GLU A 71 9.93 2.52 -7.97
CA GLU A 71 8.78 3.21 -8.58
C GLU A 71 7.46 2.60 -8.10
N ARG A 72 6.41 3.44 -7.99
CA ARG A 72 5.06 2.97 -7.69
C ARG A 72 4.58 2.13 -8.87
N VAL A 73 4.09 0.92 -8.58
CA VAL A 73 3.44 0.07 -9.58
C VAL A 73 2.03 0.61 -9.82
N VAL A 74 1.72 0.85 -11.09
CA VAL A 74 0.44 1.36 -11.57
C VAL A 74 -0.10 0.46 -12.68
N TRP A 75 -1.41 0.43 -12.87
CA TRP A 75 -2.02 -0.14 -14.06
C TRP A 75 -1.65 0.70 -15.28
N ASN A 76 -1.38 0.02 -16.40
CA ASN A 76 -1.10 0.64 -17.70
C ASN A 76 -2.39 1.10 -18.39
#